data_AF-A0A7X7PXX4-F1
#
_entry.id   AF-A0A7X7PXX4-F1
#
_cell.length_a   1.000
_cell.length_b   1.000
_cell.length_c   1.000
_cell.angle_alpha   90.00
_cell.angle_beta   90.00
_cell.angle_gamma   90.00
#
_symmetry.space_group_name_H-M   'P 1'
#
loop_
_entity.id
_entity.type
_entity.pdbx_description
1 polymer ?
#
loop_
_entity_poly.entity_id
_entity_poly.type
_entity_poly.pdbx_seq_one_letter_code
_entity_poly.pdbx_strand_id
1 'polypeptide(L)'
;VGQDLDGPPGAGFGTSVAISGDGMRLLAGAPYPSIVRLYLFDGTEWQLSETPQFINARRNGNSVAISADGLVGAVGAEYGDTSAGNAAGIVRVYALPEP
;
A
#
# COMPACT_ATOMS: atom_id res chain seq x y z
N VAL A 1 2.23 16.63 8.98
CA VAL A 1 1.02 17.47 8.78
C VAL A 1 -0.16 16.52 8.73
N GLY A 2 -1.29 16.94 9.29
CA GLY A 2 -2.48 16.11 9.40
C GLY A 2 -2.49 15.23 10.65
N GLN A 3 -3.49 14.35 10.66
CA GLN A 3 -3.86 13.43 11.73
C GLN A 3 -3.16 12.07 11.63
N ASP A 4 -3.27 11.26 12.68
CA ASP A 4 -2.80 9.86 12.68
C ASP A 4 -3.61 9.01 11.69
N LEU A 5 -2.93 8.05 11.05
CA LEU A 5 -3.54 7.12 10.11
C LEU A 5 -3.65 5.74 10.74
N ASP A 6 -4.86 5.39 11.19
CA ASP A 6 -5.09 4.14 11.89
C ASP A 6 -5.52 2.99 10.96
N GLY A 7 -4.88 1.85 11.15
CA GLY A 7 -5.32 0.58 10.59
C GLY A 7 -6.11 -0.26 11.59
N PRO A 8 -6.65 -1.40 11.14
CA PRO A 8 -7.39 -2.28 12.04
C PRO A 8 -6.53 -2.80 13.21
N PRO A 9 -7.11 -3.01 14.40
CA PRO A 9 -6.38 -3.56 15.55
C PRO A 9 -5.69 -4.89 15.21
N GLY A 10 -4.44 -5.05 15.64
CA GLY A 10 -3.65 -6.26 15.41
C GLY A 10 -3.18 -6.45 13.97
N ALA A 11 -3.43 -5.50 13.06
CA ALA A 11 -3.04 -5.64 11.67
C ALA A 11 -1.54 -5.40 11.40
N GLY A 12 -0.85 -4.72 12.33
CA GLY A 12 0.48 -4.19 12.07
C GLY A 12 0.46 -3.16 10.93
N PHE A 13 -0.58 -2.32 10.89
CA PHE A 13 -0.67 -1.25 9.92
C PHE A 13 0.49 -0.26 10.08
N GLY A 14 1.05 0.17 8.95
CA GLY A 14 2.29 0.94 8.93
C GLY A 14 3.56 0.08 8.94
N THR A 15 3.46 -1.25 8.79
CA THR A 15 4.64 -2.13 8.61
C THR A 15 5.51 -1.68 7.44
N SER A 16 4.88 -1.18 6.37
CA SER A 16 5.57 -0.56 5.26
C SER A 16 4.88 0.73 4.86
N VAL A 17 5.65 1.78 4.58
CA VAL A 17 5.15 3.10 4.17
C VAL A 17 5.94 3.64 3.00
N ALA A 18 5.28 4.34 2.08
CA ALA A 18 5.93 5.07 1.00
C ALA A 18 5.14 6.35 0.68
N ILE A 19 5.83 7.42 0.31
CA ILE A 19 5.24 8.73 -0.02
C ILE A 19 5.76 9.21 -1.39
N SER A 20 4.90 9.85 -2.18
CA SER A 20 5.26 10.41 -3.49
C SER A 20 6.24 11.58 -3.36
N GLY A 21 6.91 11.93 -4.46
CA GLY A 21 7.92 13.00 -4.46
C GLY A 21 7.34 14.39 -4.14
N ASP A 22 6.08 14.62 -4.47
CA ASP A 22 5.33 15.83 -4.11
C ASP A 22 4.75 15.80 -2.68
N GLY A 23 4.84 14.66 -1.98
CA GLY A 23 4.30 14.48 -0.64
C GLY A 23 2.78 14.34 -0.57
N MET A 24 2.06 14.27 -1.70
CA MET A 24 0.59 14.31 -1.73
C MET A 24 -0.07 12.93 -1.66
N ARG A 25 0.70 11.85 -1.84
CA ARG A 25 0.18 10.49 -1.87
C ARG A 25 0.99 9.59 -0.95
N LEU A 26 0.31 8.75 -0.18
CA LEU A 26 0.94 7.82 0.75
C LEU A 26 0.36 6.42 0.61
N LEU A 27 1.23 5.42 0.49
CA LEU A 27 0.87 4.01 0.62
C LEU A 27 1.26 3.50 2.00
N ALA A 28 0.33 2.82 2.68
CA ALA A 28 0.57 2.15 3.95
C ALA A 28 0.12 0.69 3.88
N GLY A 29 1.02 -0.21 4.28
CA GLY A 29 0.81 -1.65 4.27
C GLY A 29 0.66 -2.25 5.67
N ALA A 30 -0.14 -3.33 5.76
CA ALA A 30 -0.33 -4.17 6.93
C ALA A 30 -0.38 -5.64 6.48
N PRO A 31 0.68 -6.44 6.70
CA PRO A 31 0.75 -7.82 6.20
C PRO A 31 -0.32 -8.75 6.78
N TYR A 32 -0.90 -8.40 7.93
CA TYR A 32 -1.97 -9.15 8.58
C TYR A 32 -3.17 -8.21 8.71
N PRO A 33 -4.38 -8.49 8.21
CA PRO A 33 -4.80 -9.51 7.27
C PRO A 33 -4.55 -9.10 5.81
N SER A 34 -3.36 -8.60 5.46
CA SER A 34 -2.96 -8.31 4.07
C SER A 34 -3.66 -7.07 3.47
N ILE A 35 -3.55 -5.95 4.17
CA ILE A 35 -4.11 -4.64 3.83
C ILE A 35 -3.03 -3.76 3.18
N VAL A 36 -3.40 -3.06 2.13
CA VAL A 36 -2.68 -1.88 1.64
C VAL A 36 -3.69 -0.78 1.42
N ARG A 37 -3.35 0.45 1.83
CA ARG A 37 -4.21 1.63 1.68
C ARG A 37 -3.44 2.74 1.00
N LEU A 38 -4.14 3.49 0.14
CA LEU A 38 -3.67 4.73 -0.47
C LEU A 38 -4.35 5.90 0.25
N TYR A 39 -3.56 6.87 0.67
CA TYR A 39 -4.04 8.13 1.23
C TYR A 39 -3.63 9.29 0.34
N LEU A 40 -4.53 10.26 0.19
CA LEU A 40 -4.31 11.52 -0.51
C LEU A 40 -4.31 12.66 0.49
N PHE A 41 -3.34 13.55 0.39
CA PHE A 41 -3.27 14.74 1.23
C PHE A 41 -4.00 15.90 0.57
N ASP A 42 -4.92 16.56 1.29
CA ASP A 42 -5.70 17.69 0.77
C ASP A 42 -5.08 19.08 1.05
N GLY A 43 -3.88 19.11 1.65
CA GLY A 43 -3.25 20.33 2.16
C GLY A 43 -3.38 20.50 3.67
N THR A 44 -4.29 19.76 4.30
CA THR A 44 -4.62 19.84 5.73
C THR A 44 -4.64 18.46 6.39
N GLU A 45 -5.35 17.51 5.77
CA GLU A 45 -5.60 16.16 6.29
C GLU A 45 -5.30 15.08 5.25
N TRP A 46 -5.11 13.86 5.73
CA TRP A 46 -4.93 12.68 4.89
C TRP A 46 -6.25 11.92 4.73
N GLN A 47 -6.72 11.74 3.50
CA GLN A 47 -7.97 11.06 3.20
C GLN A 47 -7.70 9.70 2.59
N LEU A 48 -8.41 8.67 3.06
CA LEU A 48 -8.35 7.34 2.44
C LEU A 48 -8.94 7.43 1.04
N SER A 49 -8.12 7.15 0.03
CA SER A 49 -8.55 7.08 -1.36
C SER A 49 -9.33 5.79 -1.62
N GLU A 50 -10.11 5.77 -2.71
CA GLU A 50 -10.61 4.53 -3.27
C GLU A 50 -9.44 3.60 -3.53
N THR A 51 -9.34 2.59 -2.68
CA THR A 51 -8.16 1.75 -2.65
C THR A 51 -8.26 0.78 -3.82
N PRO A 52 -7.29 0.73 -4.75
CA PRO A 52 -7.26 -0.30 -5.77
C PRO A 52 -7.39 -1.67 -5.10
N GLN A 53 -8.04 -2.63 -5.76
CA GLN A 53 -7.97 -4.02 -5.31
C GLN A 53 -6.54 -4.53 -5.47
N PHE A 54 -5.74 -4.29 -4.43
CA PHE A 54 -4.40 -4.82 -4.30
C PHE A 54 -4.47 -6.35 -4.22
N ILE A 55 -3.33 -7.02 -4.44
CA ILE A 55 -3.28 -8.47 -4.61
C ILE A 55 -3.89 -9.15 -3.38
N ASN A 56 -4.85 -10.06 -3.58
CA ASN A 56 -5.27 -10.96 -2.53
C ASN A 56 -4.24 -12.10 -2.40
N ALA A 57 -3.13 -11.82 -1.71
CA ALA A 57 -2.05 -12.75 -1.45
C ALA A 57 -1.63 -12.71 0.02
N ARG A 58 -1.10 -13.82 0.52
CA ARG A 58 -0.62 -13.93 1.90
C ARG A 58 0.52 -12.94 2.15
N ARG A 59 0.37 -12.15 3.24
CA ARG A 59 1.28 -11.06 3.64
C ARG A 59 1.41 -9.96 2.58
N ASN A 60 0.31 -9.65 1.88
CA ASN A 60 0.22 -8.46 1.05
C ASN A 60 0.49 -7.19 1.87
N GLY A 61 1.19 -6.22 1.32
CA GLY A 61 1.54 -5.00 2.06
C GLY A 61 2.67 -5.20 3.07
N ASN A 62 3.49 -6.24 2.90
CA ASN A 62 4.77 -6.37 3.61
C ASN A 62 5.78 -5.32 3.11
N SER A 63 5.71 -4.97 1.82
CA SER A 63 6.48 -3.89 1.21
C SER A 63 5.61 -3.10 0.25
N VAL A 64 5.82 -1.78 0.22
CA VAL A 64 5.17 -0.86 -0.71
C VAL A 64 6.19 0.13 -1.25
N ALA A 65 5.95 0.62 -2.46
CA ALA A 65 6.69 1.72 -3.06
C ALA A 65 5.74 2.59 -3.89
N ILE A 66 6.07 3.87 -4.04
CA ILE A 66 5.36 4.80 -4.90
C ILE A 66 6.37 5.57 -5.76
N SER A 67 6.02 5.83 -7.01
CA SER A 67 6.83 6.62 -7.93
C SER A 67 6.91 8.08 -7.47
N ALA A 68 7.95 8.79 -7.92
CA ALA A 68 8.14 10.20 -7.58
C ALA A 68 6.97 11.07 -8.06
N ASP A 69 6.39 10.75 -9.22
CA ASP A 69 5.20 11.41 -9.76
C ASP A 69 3.88 10.96 -9.11
N GLY A 70 3.90 9.98 -8.22
CA GLY A 70 2.72 9.51 -7.49
C GLY A 70 1.71 8.69 -8.32
N LEU A 71 1.99 8.41 -9.60
CA LEU A 71 1.06 7.75 -10.50
C LEU A 71 1.15 6.22 -10.43
N VAL A 72 2.24 5.68 -9.90
CA VAL A 72 2.52 4.24 -9.89
C VAL A 72 2.85 3.77 -8.48
N GLY A 73 2.17 2.72 -8.03
CA GLY A 73 2.44 2.03 -6.78
C GLY A 73 2.87 0.59 -7.01
N ALA A 74 3.81 0.08 -6.22
CA ALA A 74 4.17 -1.34 -6.20
C ALA A 74 3.88 -1.93 -4.81
N VAL A 75 3.36 -3.15 -4.79
CA VAL A 75 3.04 -3.87 -3.57
C VAL A 75 3.62 -5.28 -3.62
N GLY A 76 4.35 -5.64 -2.56
CA GLY A 76 4.92 -6.97 -2.37
C GLY A 76 4.11 -7.82 -1.40
N ALA A 77 3.98 -9.10 -1.73
CA ALA A 77 3.44 -10.17 -0.90
C ALA A 77 4.46 -11.31 -0.84
N GLU A 78 5.29 -11.33 0.22
CA GLU A 78 6.46 -12.23 0.31
C GLU A 78 6.11 -13.73 0.31
N TYR A 79 4.88 -14.09 0.64
CA TYR A 79 4.39 -15.47 0.65
C TYR A 79 3.22 -15.67 -0.32
N GLY A 80 3.13 -14.87 -1.38
CA GLY A 80 2.19 -15.14 -2.45
C GLY A 80 2.53 -16.44 -3.19
N ASP A 81 1.51 -17.25 -3.45
CA ASP A 81 1.64 -18.48 -4.24
C ASP A 81 1.61 -18.14 -5.73
N THR A 82 2.49 -18.78 -6.51
CA THR A 82 2.59 -18.57 -7.96
C THR A 82 2.56 -19.90 -8.71
N SER A 83 2.52 -19.84 -10.04
CA SER A 83 2.71 -21.04 -10.87
C SER A 83 4.09 -21.71 -10.66
N ALA A 84 5.08 -21.00 -10.10
CA ALA A 84 6.39 -21.55 -9.77
C ALA A 84 6.41 -22.29 -8.42
N GLY A 85 5.35 -22.18 -7.60
CA GLY A 85 5.24 -22.87 -6.32
C GLY A 85 4.63 -22.03 -5.19
N ASN A 86 4.49 -22.67 -4.04
CA ASN A 86 3.94 -22.07 -2.83
C ASN A 86 4.92 -21.07 -2.22
N ALA A 87 4.40 -19.94 -1.73
CA ALA A 87 5.15 -18.90 -1.03
C ALA A 87 6.38 -18.39 -1.82
N ALA A 88 6.32 -18.43 -3.15
CA ALA A 88 7.38 -17.93 -4.02
C ALA A 88 7.54 -16.40 -3.99
N GLY A 89 6.49 -15.71 -3.53
CA GLY A 89 6.42 -14.27 -3.46
C GLY A 89 5.81 -13.67 -4.73
N ILE A 90 5.10 -12.55 -4.57
CA ILE A 90 4.49 -11.80 -5.68
C ILE A 90 4.79 -10.32 -5.49
N VAL A 91 5.11 -9.63 -6.57
CA VAL A 91 5.04 -8.16 -6.66
C VAL A 91 4.05 -7.79 -7.74
N ARG A 92 3.18 -6.83 -7.47
CA ARG A 92 2.32 -6.24 -8.51
C ARG A 92 2.40 -4.74 -8.47
N VAL A 93 2.40 -4.16 -9.67
CA VAL A 93 2.46 -2.73 -9.93
C VAL A 93 1.07 -2.27 -10.34
N TYR A 94 0.68 -1.10 -9.86
CA TYR A 94 -0.65 -0.52 -10.01
C TYR A 94 -0.51 0.91 -10.51
N ALA A 95 -1.34 1.28 -11.49
CA ALA A 95 -1.68 2.67 -11.68
C ALA A 95 -2.52 3.11 -10.46
N LEU A 96 -2.11 4.20 -9.83
CA LEU A 96 -2.87 4.80 -8.74
C LEU A 96 -3.90 5.77 -9.35
N PRO A 97 -5.10 5.89 -8.75
CA PRO A 97 -6.13 6.79 -9.26
C PRO A 97 -5.59 8.23 -9.40
N GLU A 98 -6.05 8.95 -10.42
CA GLU A 98 -5.78 10.38 -10.55
C GLU A 98 -6.38 11.14 -9.34
N PRO A 99 -5.80 12.28 -8.92
CA PRO A 99 -6.29 13.06 -7.79
C PRO A 99 -7.71 13.60 -8.02
#